data_AF-A0A151UII2-F1
#
_entry.id   AF-A0A151UII2-F1
#
_cell.length_a   1.000
_cell.length_b   1.000
_cell.length_c   1.000
_cell.angle_alpha   90.00
_cell.angle_beta   90.00
_cell.angle_gamma   90.00
#
_symmetry.space_group_name_H-M   'P 1'
#
loop_
_entity.id
_entity.type
_entity.pdbx_description
1 polymer ?
#
loop_
_entity_poly.entity_id
_entity_poly.type
_entity_poly.pdbx_seq_one_letter_code
_entity_poly.pdbx_strand_id
1 'polypeptide(L)' 'MYHPDEDKTTFITERANFCYQVMSFGLKNSGATYQRLMDKVFHQQIGKNMEVYVDDMVIKTTSIGSHIVTFSKCSAK' A
#
# COMPACT_ATOMS: atom_id res chain seq x y z
N MET A 1 2.59 1.25 -10.98
CA MET A 1 3.84 1.59 -11.68
C MET A 1 3.45 2.26 -12.99
N TYR A 2 4.15 3.30 -13.44
CA TYR A 2 3.99 3.76 -14.83
C TYR A 2 4.79 2.80 -15.71
N HIS A 3 4.15 2.10 -16.64
CA HIS A 3 4.80 1.03 -17.45
C HIS A 3 6.16 1.48 -18.06
N PRO A 4 6.27 2.70 -18.62
CA PRO A 4 7.56 3.19 -19.15
C PRO A 4 8.68 3.40 -18.12
N ASP A 5 8.39 3.34 -16.82
CA ASP A 5 9.38 3.45 -15.74
C ASP A 5 9.85 2.09 -15.21
N GLU A 6 9.30 0.97 -15.68
CA GLU A 6 9.68 -0.38 -15.22
C GLU A 6 11.16 -0.67 -15.41
N ASP A 7 11.71 -0.36 -16.59
CA ASP A 7 13.13 -0.55 -16.91
C ASP A 7 14.07 0.26 -16.00
N LYS A 8 13.59 1.37 -15.42
CA LYS A 8 14.37 2.20 -14.47
C LYS A 8 14.51 1.56 -13.09
N THR A 9 13.77 0.49 -12.83
CA THR A 9 13.83 -0.29 -11.58
C THR A 9 14.59 -1.60 -11.73
N THR A 10 15.42 -1.69 -12.77
CA THR A 10 16.22 -2.89 -13.05
C THR A 10 17.28 -3.11 -11.96
N PHE A 11 17.41 -4.36 -11.52
CA PHE A 11 18.45 -4.83 -10.62
C PHE A 11 19.15 -6.06 -11.20
N ILE A 12 20.43 -6.21 -10.84
CA ILE A 12 21.29 -7.29 -11.35
C ILE A 12 21.38 -8.36 -10.28
N THR A 13 21.14 -9.61 -10.67
CA THR A 13 21.46 -10.80 -9.89
C THR A 13 22.64 -11.53 -10.53
N GLU A 14 23.26 -12.48 -9.84
CA GLU A 14 24.37 -13.28 -10.39
C GLU A 14 24.02 -14.01 -11.70
N ARG A 15 22.73 -14.19 -12.00
CA ARG A 15 22.25 -14.99 -13.14
C ARG A 15 21.59 -14.16 -14.24
N ALA A 16 20.97 -13.03 -13.91
CA ALA A 16 20.21 -12.22 -14.86
C ALA A 16 19.86 -10.82 -14.33
N ASN A 17 19.40 -9.98 -15.26
CA ASN A 17 18.79 -8.68 -14.95
C ASN A 17 17.27 -8.85 -14.82
N PHE A 18 16.71 -8.24 -13.79
CA PHE A 18 15.27 -8.24 -13.53
C PHE A 18 14.78 -6.81 -13.31
N CYS A 19 13.55 -6.51 -13.69
CA CYS A 19 12.86 -5.27 -13.35
C CYS A 19 11.60 -5.57 -12.53
N TYR A 20 11.15 -4.59 -11.76
CA TYR A 20 9.89 -4.73 -11.02
C TYR A 20 8.70 -4.38 -11.91
N GLN A 21 7.66 -5.23 -11.91
CA GLN A 21 6.39 -4.98 -12.63
C GLN A 21 5.41 -4.14 -11.80
N VAL A 22 5.57 -4.17 -10.47
CA VAL A 22 4.80 -3.37 -9.52
C VAL A 22 5.76 -2.52 -8.72
N MET A 23 5.25 -1.43 -8.14
CA MET A 23 6.09 -0.52 -7.36
C MET A 23 6.74 -1.28 -6.19
N SER A 24 8.07 -1.34 -6.16
CA SER A 24 8.81 -1.96 -5.07
C SER A 24 8.88 -1.04 -3.85
N PHE A 25 9.04 -1.64 -2.68
CA PHE A 25 9.42 -0.89 -1.47
C PHE A 25 10.83 -0.31 -1.62
N GLY A 26 11.08 0.82 -0.96
CA GLY A 26 12.39 1.48 -0.98
C GLY A 26 12.60 2.49 -2.12
N LEU A 27 11.62 2.69 -3.02
CA LEU A 27 11.64 3.84 -3.92
C LEU A 27 11.29 5.11 -3.16
N LYS A 28 11.96 6.23 -3.47
CA LYS A 28 11.74 7.52 -2.79
C LYS A 28 10.26 7.96 -2.75
N ASN A 29 9.49 7.59 -3.78
CA ASN A 29 8.08 7.97 -3.92
C ASN A 29 7.11 6.80 -3.66
N SER A 30 7.58 5.64 -3.16
CA SER A 30 6.72 4.48 -2.92
C SER A 30 5.63 4.81 -1.92
N GLY A 31 6.00 5.37 -0.77
CA GLY A 31 5.05 5.72 0.29
C GLY A 31 4.04 6.78 -0.14
N ALA A 32 4.47 7.81 -0.86
CA ALA A 32 3.54 8.83 -1.38
C ALA A 32 2.53 8.25 -2.39
N THR A 33 2.97 7.29 -3.21
CA THR A 33 2.10 6.63 -4.18
C THR A 33 1.14 5.66 -3.48
N TYR A 34 1.63 4.89 -2.52
CA TYR A 34 0.82 4.01 -1.68
C TYR A 34 -0.25 4.81 -0.93
N GLN A 35 0.14 5.89 -0.26
CA GLN A 35 -0.78 6.76 0.46
C GLN A 35 -1.86 7.33 -0.46
N ARG A 36 -1.51 7.86 -1.64
CA ARG A 36 -2.51 8.37 -2.61
C ARG A 36 -3.47 7.29 -3.10
N LEU A 37 -3.02 6.03 -3.22
CA LEU A 37 -3.88 4.91 -3.60
C LEU A 37 -4.82 4.56 -2.44
N MET A 38 -4.29 4.42 -1.23
CA MET A 38 -5.06 4.08 -0.04
C MET A 38 -6.06 5.19 0.35
N ASP A 39 -5.68 6.45 0.18
CA ASP A 39 -6.58 7.61 0.34
C ASP A 39 -7.79 7.51 -0.58
N LYS A 40 -7.63 6.99 -1.80
CA LYS A 40 -8.74 6.78 -2.74
C LYS A 40 -9.58 5.57 -2.40
N VAL A 41 -8.96 4.43 -2.06
CA VAL A 41 -9.68 3.18 -1.77
C VAL A 41 -10.46 3.28 -0.45
N PHE A 42 -9.84 3.88 0.57
CA PHE A 42 -10.36 3.95 1.93
C PHE A 42 -10.85 5.34 2.35
N HIS A 43 -11.14 6.22 1.38
CA HIS A 43 -11.58 7.60 1.63
C HIS A 43 -12.76 7.73 2.63
N GLN A 44 -13.58 6.68 2.77
CA GLN A 44 -14.73 6.65 3.69
C GLN A 44 -14.39 6.21 5.12
N GLN A 45 -13.29 5.46 5.28
CA GLN A 45 -12.83 4.85 6.54
C GLN A 45 -11.72 5.68 7.19
N ILE A 46 -10.89 6.35 6.38
CA ILE A 46 -9.79 7.19 6.84
C ILE A 46 -10.33 8.31 7.76
N GLY A 47 -9.72 8.44 8.94
CA GLY A 47 -10.10 9.40 9.98
C GLY A 47 -11.26 8.95 10.88
N LYS A 48 -11.91 7.82 10.59
CA LYS A 48 -12.96 7.25 11.46
C LYS A 48 -12.46 6.05 12.25
N ASN A 49 -12.10 5.01 11.51
CA ASN A 49 -11.70 3.70 12.03
C ASN A 49 -10.40 3.21 11.40
N MET A 50 -9.75 4.06 10.60
CA MET A 50 -8.51 3.75 9.91
C MET A 50 -7.63 4.99 9.78
N GLU A 51 -6.32 4.79 9.91
CA GLU A 51 -5.28 5.75 9.58
C GLU A 51 -4.24 5.06 8.68
N VAL A 52 -3.73 5.81 7.72
CA VAL A 52 -2.70 5.33 6.77
C VAL A 52 -1.46 6.19 6.96
N TYR A 53 -0.31 5.56 7.08
CA TYR A 53 0.97 6.23 7.25
C TYR A 53 2.05 5.62 6.34
N VAL A 54 2.40 6.32 5.26
CA VAL A 54 3.47 5.99 4.31
C VAL A 54 3.35 4.59 3.70
N ASP A 55 3.74 3.54 4.44
CA ASP A 55 3.67 2.14 4.03
C ASP A 55 2.78 1.28 4.95
N ASP A 56 2.37 1.81 6.11
CA ASP A 56 1.58 1.13 7.12
C ASP A 56 0.12 1.59 7.14
N MET A 57 -0.78 0.68 7.52
CA MET A 57 -2.18 0.98 7.78
C MET A 57 -2.58 0.51 9.17
N VAL A 58 -3.21 1.40 9.92
CA VAL A 58 -3.64 1.15 11.29
C VAL A 58 -5.15 1.21 11.35
N ILE A 59 -5.77 0.12 11.80
CA ILE A 59 -7.21 0.05 12.05
C ILE A 59 -7.44 0.31 13.54
N LYS A 60 -8.32 1.25 13.86
CA LYS A 60 -8.65 1.65 15.23
C LYS A 60 -10.07 1.23 15.55
N THR A 61 -10.24 0.39 16.56
CA THR A 61 -11.56 -0.02 17.07
C THR A 61 -11.53 -0.21 18.59
N THR A 62 -12.66 -0.01 19.24
CA THR A 62 -12.81 -0.10 20.70
C THR A 62 -13.08 -1.51 21.23
N SER A 63 -13.43 -2.48 20.38
CA SER A 63 -13.70 -3.86 20.78
C SER A 63 -13.15 -4.86 19.77
N ILE A 64 -12.82 -6.08 20.21
CA ILE A 64 -12.31 -7.14 19.35
C ILE A 64 -13.34 -7.59 18.30
N GLY A 65 -14.62 -7.69 18.69
CA GLY A 65 -15.69 -8.05 17.76
C GLY A 65 -15.83 -7.03 16.63
N SER A 66 -15.76 -5.73 16.95
CA SER A 66 -15.78 -4.67 15.94
C SER A 66 -14.48 -4.59 15.13
N HIS A 67 -13.34 -5.00 15.70
CA HIS A 67 -12.07 -5.09 15.00
C HIS A 67 -12.13 -6.11 13.86
N ILE A 68 -12.65 -7.32 14.10
CA ILE A 68 -12.77 -8.37 13.08
C ILE A 68 -13.67 -7.90 11.94
N VAL A 69 -14.83 -7.32 12.26
CA VAL A 69 -15.78 -6.81 11.26
C VAL A 69 -15.17 -5.67 10.44
N THR A 70 -14.44 -4.74 11.09
CA THR A 70 -13.79 -3.62 10.40
C THR A 70 -12.66 -4.11 9.53
N PHE A 71 -11.84 -5.03 10.02
CA PHE A 71 -10.77 -5.66 9.26
C PHE A 71 -11.31 -6.35 8.00
N SER A 72 -12.37 -7.17 8.10
CA SER A 72 -12.99 -7.82 6.95
C SER A 72 -13.52 -6.82 5.92
N LYS A 73 -14.08 -5.68 6.36
CA LYS A 73 -14.55 -4.61 5.46
C LYS A 73 -13.40 -3.91 4.72
N CYS A 74 -12.24 -3.80 5.37
CA CYS A 74 -11.07 -3.13 4.80
C CYS A 74 -10.23 -4.08 3.94
N SER A 75 -10.24 -5.37 4.22
CA SER A 75 -9.51 -6.39 3.46
C SER A 75 -10.21 -6.84 2.19
N ALA A 76 -11.52 -6.57 2.04
CA ALA A 76 -12.34 -7.00 0.90
C ALA A 76 -12.56 -5.91 -0.15
N LYS A 77 -11.94 -4.73 0.02
CA LYS A 77 -11.97 -3.59 -0.91
C LYS A 77 -10.60 -3.41 -1.53
#